data_AF-A0A7W8BV61-F1
#
_entry.id   AF-A0A7W8BV61-F1
#
_cell.length_a   1.000
_cell.length_b   1.000
_cell.length_c   1.000
_cell.angle_alpha   90.00
_cell.angle_beta   90.00
_cell.angle_gamma   90.00
#
_symmetry.space_group_name_H-M   'P 1'
#
loop_
_entity.id
_entity.type
_entity.pdbx_description
1 polymer ?
#
loop_
_entity_poly.entity_id
_entity_poly.type
_entity_poly.pdbx_seq_one_letter_code
_entity_poly.pdbx_strand_id
1 'polypeptide(L)'
;MSTYEHDGIVFDLTVTYTDVTGVEWQFIGQYNEAGEPLMGSVPHGCSMPEGPVVSLPDVYAWHGPLIPTPRPATAALYRRVLLSVVTR
;
A
#
# COMPACT_ATOMS: atom_id res chain seq x y z
N MET A 1 -11.58 -0.39 -9.73
CA MET A 1 -11.39 -0.80 -8.31
C MET A 1 -11.13 -2.29 -8.33
N SER A 2 -9.98 -2.72 -7.80
CA SER A 2 -9.67 -4.13 -7.61
C SER A 2 -9.54 -4.33 -6.11
N THR A 3 -10.46 -5.07 -5.50
CA THR A 3 -10.49 -5.31 -4.06
C THR A 3 -10.33 -6.80 -3.78
N TYR A 4 -9.76 -7.13 -2.63
CA TYR A 4 -9.59 -8.51 -2.16
C TYR A 4 -10.05 -8.61 -0.71
N GLU A 5 -10.85 -9.62 -0.40
CA GLU A 5 -11.31 -9.88 0.97
C GLU A 5 -10.48 -10.99 1.60
N HIS A 6 -9.95 -10.72 2.80
CA HIS A 6 -9.20 -11.69 3.60
C HIS A 6 -9.59 -11.53 5.06
N ASP A 7 -10.11 -12.60 5.66
CA ASP A 7 -10.55 -12.66 7.06
C ASP A 7 -11.48 -11.51 7.48
N GLY A 8 -12.41 -11.13 6.60
CA GLY A 8 -13.38 -10.05 6.82
C GLY A 8 -12.81 -8.63 6.64
N ILE A 9 -11.54 -8.51 6.24
CA ILE A 9 -10.90 -7.24 5.88
C ILE A 9 -10.88 -7.10 4.36
N VAL A 10 -11.36 -5.96 3.86
CA VAL A 10 -11.33 -5.64 2.44
C VAL A 10 -10.10 -4.78 2.13
N PHE A 11 -9.19 -5.34 1.33
CA PHE A 11 -8.01 -4.67 0.82
C PHE A 11 -8.31 -4.02 -0.53
N ASP A 12 -7.92 -2.75 -0.69
CA ASP A 12 -7.92 -2.03 -1.97
C ASP A 12 -6.56 -2.23 -2.64
N LEU A 13 -6.52 -3.06 -3.68
CA LEU A 13 -5.29 -3.41 -4.39
C LEU A 13 -4.72 -2.25 -5.24
N THR A 14 -5.35 -1.07 -5.21
CA THR A 14 -4.82 0.15 -5.83
C THR A 14 -3.94 0.96 -4.87
N VAL A 15 -3.86 0.56 -3.61
CA VAL A 15 -3.16 1.26 -2.54
C VAL A 15 -1.92 0.48 -2.11
N THR A 16 -0.85 1.22 -1.78
CA THR A 16 0.33 0.66 -1.10
C THR A 16 0.01 0.46 0.36
N TYR A 17 0.42 -0.68 0.92
CA TYR A 17 0.28 -0.99 2.32
C TYR A 17 1.64 -1.04 3.00
N THR A 18 1.69 -0.66 4.26
CA THR A 18 2.88 -0.77 5.11
C THR A 18 2.61 -1.82 6.18
N ASP A 19 3.53 -2.75 6.37
CA ASP A 19 3.45 -3.72 7.45
C ASP A 19 3.91 -3.13 8.79
N VAL A 20 3.81 -3.91 9.87
CA VAL A 20 4.18 -3.45 11.22
C VAL A 20 5.68 -3.19 11.39
N THR A 21 6.51 -3.68 10.46
CA THR A 21 7.96 -3.46 10.44
C THR A 21 8.36 -2.22 9.64
N GLY A 22 7.40 -1.59 8.94
CA GLY A 22 7.61 -0.40 8.13
C GLY A 22 7.95 -0.69 6.67
N VAL A 23 7.90 -1.95 6.21
CA VAL A 23 8.11 -2.29 4.81
C VAL A 23 6.83 -2.03 4.02
N GLU A 24 6.97 -1.40 2.86
CA GLU A 24 5.86 -1.13 1.95
C GLU A 24 5.66 -2.30 0.98
N TRP A 25 4.41 -2.64 0.74
CA TRP A 25 3.95 -3.74 -0.10
C TRP A 25 2.93 -3.22 -1.09
N GLN A 26 3.12 -3.58 -2.36
CA GLN A 26 2.22 -3.19 -3.44
C GLN A 26 1.76 -4.41 -4.24
N PHE A 27 0.47 -4.43 -4.59
CA PHE A 27 -0.07 -5.41 -5.52
C PHE A 27 0.58 -5.24 -6.90
N ILE A 28 1.11 -6.33 -7.45
CA ILE A 28 1.87 -6.30 -8.71
C ILE A 28 1.02 -6.58 -9.96
N GLY A 29 -0.31 -6.69 -9.82
CA GLY A 29 -1.20 -7.00 -10.93
C GLY A 29 -1.31 -8.49 -11.26
N GLN A 30 -0.78 -9.38 -10.42
CA GLN A 30 -0.77 -10.83 -10.64
C GLN A 30 -1.42 -11.57 -9.47
N TYR A 31 -1.95 -12.75 -9.76
CA TYR A 31 -2.54 -13.65 -8.76
C TYR A 31 -1.82 -14.99 -8.82
N ASN A 32 -1.73 -15.70 -7.69
CA ASN A 32 -1.24 -17.08 -7.68
C ASN A 32 -2.32 -18.07 -8.15
N GLU A 33 -2.00 -19.37 -8.18
CA GLU A 33 -2.93 -20.43 -8.60
C GLU A 33 -4.17 -20.55 -7.70
N ALA A 34 -4.07 -20.10 -6.45
CA ALA A 34 -5.19 -20.06 -5.51
C ALA A 34 -6.10 -18.82 -5.69
N GLY A 35 -5.74 -17.89 -6.60
CA GLY A 35 -6.46 -16.66 -6.82
C GLY A 35 -6.14 -15.55 -5.81
N GLU A 36 -5.05 -15.68 -5.06
CA GLU A 36 -4.62 -14.69 -4.08
C GLU A 36 -3.74 -13.62 -4.75
N PRO A 37 -3.93 -12.34 -4.40
CA PRO A 37 -3.17 -11.26 -5.00
C PRO A 37 -1.71 -11.33 -4.56
N LEU A 38 -0.82 -11.18 -5.53
CA LEU A 38 0.61 -11.17 -5.32
C LEU A 38 1.11 -9.76 -5.01
N MET A 39 1.91 -9.65 -3.96
CA MET A 39 2.48 -8.44 -3.41
C MET A 39 3.99 -8.45 -3.62
N GLY A 40 4.54 -7.28 -3.94
CA GLY A 40 5.99 -7.04 -3.96
C GLY A 40 6.37 -6.03 -2.91
N SER A 41 7.46 -6.26 -2.19
CA SER A 41 8.05 -5.29 -1.27
C SER A 41 8.70 -4.17 -2.08
N VAL A 42 8.29 -2.93 -1.83
CA VAL A 42 8.82 -1.75 -2.50
C VAL A 42 9.57 -0.93 -1.45
N PRO A 43 10.89 -0.75 -1.56
CA PRO A 43 11.60 0.15 -0.67
C PRO A 43 11.02 1.56 -0.76
N HIS A 44 10.99 2.27 0.37
CA HIS A 44 10.44 3.62 0.41
C HIS A 44 11.12 4.54 -0.61
N GLY A 45 10.33 5.14 -1.52
CA GLY A 45 10.83 6.02 -2.58
C GLY A 45 11.29 5.31 -3.86
N CYS A 46 11.21 3.98 -3.92
CA CYS A 46 11.42 3.19 -5.13
C CYS A 46 10.07 2.89 -5.81
N SER A 47 10.10 2.67 -7.12
CA SER A 47 8.91 2.33 -7.92
C SER A 47 8.93 0.88 -8.44
N MET A 48 9.94 0.10 -8.06
CA MET A 48 10.10 -1.29 -8.44
C MET A 48 10.20 -2.16 -7.19
N PRO A 49 9.53 -3.33 -7.16
CA PRO A 49 9.69 -4.25 -6.05
C PRO A 49 11.12 -4.78 -5.99
N GLU A 50 11.66 -4.87 -4.78
CA GLU A 50 12.91 -5.57 -4.49
C GLU A 50 12.59 -6.83 -3.70
N GLY A 51 12.93 -8.01 -4.23
CA GLY A 51 12.79 -9.29 -3.53
C GLY A 51 11.71 -10.21 -4.10
N PRO A 52 11.41 -11.31 -3.38
CA PRO A 52 10.43 -12.30 -3.82
C PRO A 52 9.01 -11.72 -3.78
N VAL A 53 8.20 -12.20 -4.70
CA VAL A 53 6.76 -11.90 -4.74
C VAL A 53 6.05 -12.86 -3.79
N VAL A 54 5.18 -12.33 -2.93
CA VAL A 54 4.51 -13.07 -1.84
C VAL A 54 3.00 -12.83 -1.93
N SER A 55 2.18 -13.82 -1.58
CA SER A 55 0.71 -13.63 -1.56
C SER A 55 0.32 -12.64 -0.46
N LEU A 56 -0.77 -11.87 -0.65
CA LEU A 56 -1.27 -10.95 0.38
C LEU A 56 -1.57 -11.65 1.72
N PRO A 57 -2.25 -12.82 1.75
CA PRO A 57 -2.44 -13.57 2.99
C PRO A 57 -1.13 -13.94 3.68
N ASP A 58 -0.11 -14.39 2.93
CA ASP A 58 1.19 -14.73 3.51
C ASP A 58 1.90 -13.49 4.06
N VAL A 59 1.85 -12.36 3.35
CA VAL A 59 2.38 -11.09 3.87
C VAL A 59 1.69 -10.72 5.18
N TYR A 60 0.37 -10.81 5.23
CA TYR A 60 -0.41 -10.53 6.44
C TYR A 60 -0.07 -11.48 7.59
N ALA A 61 0.11 -12.77 7.29
CA ALA A 61 0.45 -13.79 8.29
C ALA A 61 1.88 -13.62 8.84
N TRP A 62 2.85 -13.27 8.00
CA TRP A 62 4.26 -13.19 8.38
C TRP A 62 4.66 -11.83 8.95
N HIS A 63 4.12 -10.75 8.38
CA HIS A 63 4.47 -9.36 8.73
C HIS A 63 3.39 -8.65 9.52
N GLY A 64 2.27 -9.32 9.81
CA GLY A 64 1.17 -8.78 10.59
C GLY A 64 0.25 -7.86 9.76
N PRO A 65 -0.62 -7.09 10.45
CA PRO A 65 -1.62 -6.28 9.79
C PRO A 65 -1.03 -5.25 8.81
N LEU A 66 -1.61 -5.21 7.61
CA LEU A 66 -1.25 -4.27 6.56
C LEU A 66 -2.03 -2.95 6.72
N ILE A 67 -1.29 -1.86 6.90
CA ILE A 67 -1.84 -0.52 7.14
C ILE A 67 -1.73 0.28 5.84
N PRO A 68 -2.80 0.91 5.32
CA PRO A 68 -2.68 1.77 4.14
C PRO A 68 -1.60 2.83 4.31
N THR A 69 -0.61 2.86 3.41
CA THR A 69 0.52 3.79 3.50
C THR A 69 0.01 5.23 3.37
N PRO A 70 0.33 6.14 4.33
CA PRO A 70 -0.08 7.53 4.26
C PRO A 70 0.45 8.20 2.99
N ARG A 71 -0.40 8.96 2.29
CA ARG A 71 0.06 9.77 1.15
C ARG A 71 0.97 10.89 1.66
N PRO A 72 2.21 11.03 1.13
CA PRO A 72 3.09 12.09 1.56
C PRO A 72 2.47 13.46 1.25
N ALA A 73 2.49 14.35 2.24
CA ALA A 73 2.06 15.72 2.04
C ALA A 73 3.06 16.44 1.13
N THR A 74 2.58 17.00 0.03
CA THR A 74 3.45 17.75 -0.89
C THR A 74 3.54 19.22 -0.50
N ALA A 75 4.64 19.88 -0.83
CA ALA A 75 4.76 21.34 -0.65
C ALA A 75 3.66 22.12 -1.39
N ALA A 76 3.11 21.56 -2.47
CA ALA A 76 1.96 22.13 -3.18
C ALA A 76 0.67 22.07 -2.32
N LEU A 77 0.42 20.95 -1.64
CA LEU A 77 -0.69 20.81 -0.69
C LEU A 77 -0.61 21.84 0.43
N TYR A 78 0.56 22.01 1.06
CA TYR A 78 0.76 23.02 2.10
C TYR A 78 0.52 24.44 1.60
N ARG A 79 1.09 24.80 0.44
CA ARG A 79 0.89 26.12 -0.17
C ARG A 79 -0.59 26.41 -0.44
N ARG A 80 -1.34 25.43 -0.94
CA ARG A 80 -2.77 25.57 -1.19
C ARG A 80 -3.55 25.88 0.10
N VAL A 81 -3.27 25.16 1.18
CA VAL A 81 -3.94 25.38 2.47
C VAL A 81 -3.60 26.76 3.04
N LEU A 82 -2.32 27.14 3.07
CA LEU A 82 -1.90 28.43 3.62
C LEU A 82 -2.51 29.62 2.86
N LEU A 83 -2.58 29.57 1.53
CA LEU A 83 -3.19 30.63 0.72
C LEU A 83 -4.71 30.72 0.88
N SER A 84 -5.39 29.61 1.17
CA SER A 84 -6.84 29.60 1.42
C SER A 84 -7.26 30.23 2.75
N VAL A 85 -6.36 30.34 3.72
CA VAL A 85 -6.62 30.98 5.02
C VAL A 85 -6.45 32.51 4.94
N VAL A 86 -5.58 32.99 4.06
CA VAL A 86 -5.27 34.43 3.91
C VAL A 86 -6.33 35.19 3.11
N THR A 87 -7.21 34.50 2.39
CA THR A 87 -8.24 35.08 1.52
C THR A 87 -9.63 35.15 2.17
N ARG A 88 -9.73 35.02 3.50
CA ARG A 88 -10.99 35.18 4.26
C ARG A 88 -11.04 36.50 5.02
#